data_AF-A0A355E0M3-F1
#
_entry.id   AF-A0A355E0M3-F1
#
_cell.length_a   1.000
_cell.length_b   1.000
_cell.length_c   1.000
_cell.angle_alpha   90.00
_cell.angle_beta   90.00
_cell.angle_gamma   90.00
#
_symmetry.space_group_name_H-M   'P 1'
#
loop_
_entity.id
_entity.type
_entity.pdbx_description
1 polymer ?
#
loop_
_entity_poly.entity_id
_entity_poly.type
_entity_poly.pdbx_seq_one_letter_code
_entity_poly.pdbx_strand_id
1 'polypeptide(L)'
;MSAQEQGHVVEYPALLKVWGTLLLLTAALVGASRVSPAAAVWAMLVLTPVKAALVLFFFMHLKYEGALLKGMVFTALSVLVVFISLLFLDISFR
;
A
#
# COMPACT_ATOMS: atom_id res chain seq x y z
N MET A 1 -9.86 -13.32 -42.07
CA MET A 1 -10.01 -14.19 -40.89
C MET A 1 -9.49 -13.42 -39.68
N SER A 2 -10.43 -13.02 -38.83
CA SER A 2 -10.27 -12.19 -37.65
C SER A 2 -9.57 -12.96 -36.53
N ALA A 3 -8.32 -12.61 -36.24
CA ALA A 3 -7.66 -13.00 -35.00
C ALA A 3 -7.96 -11.91 -33.96
N GLN A 4 -9.02 -12.13 -33.21
CA GLN A 4 -9.41 -11.30 -32.08
C GLN A 4 -8.47 -11.64 -30.92
N GLU A 5 -7.31 -10.98 -30.85
CA GLU A 5 -6.47 -11.01 -29.65
C GLU A 5 -7.16 -10.21 -28.55
N GLN A 6 -8.11 -10.86 -27.88
CA GLN A 6 -8.71 -10.39 -26.63
C GLN A 6 -7.69 -10.60 -25.51
N GLY A 7 -6.61 -9.81 -25.53
CA GLY A 7 -5.83 -9.57 -24.34
C GLY A 7 -6.79 -9.01 -23.29
N HIS A 8 -7.00 -9.75 -22.20
CA HIS A 8 -7.72 -9.29 -21.02
C HIS A 8 -6.86 -8.21 -20.34
N VAL A 9 -6.78 -7.05 -20.99
CA VAL A 9 -6.07 -5.88 -20.50
C VAL A 9 -6.87 -5.36 -19.33
N VAL A 10 -6.27 -5.42 -18.13
CA VAL A 10 -6.78 -4.87 -16.88
C VAL A 10 -7.55 -3.58 -17.18
N GLU A 11 -8.80 -3.49 -16.74
CA GLU A 11 -9.68 -2.38 -17.06
C GLU A 11 -9.01 -1.05 -16.72
N TYR A 12 -8.58 -0.28 -17.73
CA TYR A 12 -8.02 1.07 -17.60
C TYR A 12 -8.70 1.97 -16.55
N PRO A 13 -10.05 1.97 -16.39
CA PRO A 13 -10.70 2.74 -15.31
C PRO A 13 -10.28 2.30 -13.90
N ALA A 14 -9.99 1.02 -13.66
CA ALA A 14 -9.49 0.54 -12.38
C ALA A 14 -8.10 1.11 -12.07
N LEU A 15 -7.19 1.12 -13.06
CA LEU A 15 -5.85 1.70 -12.92
C LEU A 15 -5.93 3.21 -12.62
N LEU A 16 -6.77 3.95 -13.35
CA LEU A 16 -6.99 5.38 -13.13
C LEU A 16 -7.54 5.68 -11.73
N LYS A 17 -8.47 4.86 -11.22
CA LYS A 17 -9.01 5.01 -9.86
C LYS A 17 -7.94 4.81 -8.80
N VAL A 18 -7.11 3.77 -8.93
CA VAL A 18 -6.03 3.48 -7.99
C VAL A 18 -4.96 4.58 -8.06
N TRP A 19 -4.61 5.04 -9.26
CA TRP A 19 -3.70 6.17 -9.46
C TRP A 19 -4.20 7.45 -8.78
N GLY A 20 -5.47 7.81 -8.95
CA GLY A 20 -6.05 8.98 -8.28
C GLY A 20 -6.03 8.83 -6.75
N THR A 21 -6.28 7.62 -6.25
CA THR A 21 -6.18 7.31 -4.81
C THR A 21 -4.73 7.48 -4.32
N LEU A 22 -3.73 6.97 -5.05
CA LEU A 22 -2.31 7.15 -4.74
C LEU A 22 -1.89 8.62 -4.69
N LEU A 23 -2.40 9.43 -5.62
CA LEU A 23 -2.17 10.88 -5.61
C LEU A 23 -2.78 11.56 -4.38
N LEU A 24 -4.01 11.21 -4.03
CA LEU A 24 -4.67 11.76 -2.83
C LEU A 24 -3.90 11.41 -1.56
N LEU A 25 -3.46 10.15 -1.41
CA LEU A 25 -2.62 9.75 -0.27
C LEU A 25 -1.28 10.50 -0.28
N THR A 26 -0.74 10.84 -1.44
CA THR A 26 0.49 11.65 -1.55
C THR A 26 0.24 13.08 -1.12
N ALA A 27 -0.83 13.70 -1.60
CA ALA A 27 -1.21 15.05 -1.21
C ALA A 27 -1.48 15.14 0.30
N ALA A 28 -2.15 14.15 0.88
CA ALA A 28 -2.37 14.06 2.32
C ALA A 28 -1.06 13.97 3.12
N LEU A 29 -0.09 13.18 2.64
CA LEU A 29 1.23 13.07 3.28
C LEU A 29 2.01 14.39 3.21
N VAL A 30 1.99 15.06 2.04
CA VAL A 30 2.62 16.37 1.87
C VAL A 30 1.92 17.40 2.75
N GLY A 31 0.59 17.40 2.83
CA GLY A 31 -0.17 18.26 3.74
C GLY A 31 0.21 18.05 5.20
N ALA A 32 0.25 16.81 5.66
CA ALA A 32 0.66 16.47 7.04
C ALA A 32 2.09 16.92 7.35
N SER A 33 3.00 16.83 6.38
CA SER A 33 4.39 17.30 6.53
C SER A 33 4.52 18.81 6.73
N ARG A 34 3.51 19.59 6.32
CA ARG A 34 3.49 21.05 6.49
C ARG A 34 2.95 21.50 7.85
N VAL A 35 2.24 20.63 8.56
CA VAL A 35 1.57 20.98 9.84
C VAL A 35 2.56 20.91 11.00
N SER A 36 3.23 19.78 11.20
CA SER A 36 4.25 19.62 12.25
C SER A 36 5.17 18.44 11.98
N PRO A 37 6.38 18.41 12.55
CA PRO A 37 7.28 17.26 12.46
C PRO A 37 6.65 15.97 13.01
N ALA A 38 5.90 16.07 14.11
CA ALA A 38 5.21 14.93 14.70
C ALA A 38 4.11 14.38 13.76
N ALA A 39 3.29 15.26 13.17
CA ALA A 39 2.28 14.86 12.20
C ALA A 39 2.91 14.25 10.93
N ALA A 40 4.08 14.75 10.51
CA ALA A 40 4.83 14.18 9.38
C ALA A 40 5.25 12.73 9.66
N VAL A 41 5.79 12.46 10.86
CA VAL A 41 6.22 11.11 11.27
C VAL A 41 5.04 10.15 11.31
N TRP A 42 3.94 10.53 11.97
CA TRP A 42 2.73 9.71 12.03
C TRP A 42 2.13 9.46 10.64
N ALA A 43 2.09 10.49 9.80
CA ALA A 43 1.59 10.34 8.44
C ALA A 43 2.50 9.45 7.59
N MET A 44 3.83 9.57 7.69
CA MET A 44 4.77 8.67 7.00
C MET A 44 4.60 7.22 7.46
N LEU A 45 4.42 7.00 8.75
CA LEU A 45 4.27 5.67 9.33
C LEU A 45 2.98 4.98 8.85
N VAL A 46 1.90 5.73 8.66
CA VAL A 46 0.59 5.18 8.27
C VAL A 46 0.36 5.21 6.75
N LEU A 47 0.50 6.36 6.10
CA LEU A 47 0.12 6.53 4.70
C LEU A 47 1.07 5.78 3.75
N THR A 48 2.35 5.65 4.10
CA THR A 48 3.33 4.94 3.26
C THR A 48 3.02 3.45 3.12
N PRO A 49 2.82 2.66 4.20
CA PRO A 49 2.44 1.26 4.04
C PRO A 49 1.04 1.09 3.44
N VAL A 50 0.10 2.02 3.67
CA VAL A 50 -1.23 1.96 3.02
C VAL A 50 -1.11 2.09 1.49
N LYS A 51 -0.26 3.01 1.00
CA LYS A 51 0.05 3.10 -0.44
C LYS A 51 0.67 1.81 -0.97
N ALA A 52 1.64 1.25 -0.25
CA ALA A 52 2.30 0.01 -0.65
C ALA A 52 1.30 -1.16 -0.71
N ALA A 53 0.40 -1.27 0.27
CA ALA A 53 -0.67 -2.28 0.28
C ALA A 53 -1.62 -2.11 -0.90
N LEU A 54 -1.99 -0.87 -1.24
CA LEU A 54 -2.84 -0.59 -2.40
C LEU A 54 -2.16 -1.00 -3.72
N VAL A 55 -0.86 -0.75 -3.86
CA VAL A 55 -0.08 -1.20 -5.02
C VAL A 55 0.01 -2.73 -5.08
N LEU A 56 0.32 -3.38 -3.96
CA LEU A 56 0.36 -4.85 -3.86
C LEU A 56 -0.97 -5.49 -4.26
N PHE A 57 -2.09 -4.95 -3.79
CA PHE A 57 -3.40 -5.55 -4.01
C PHE A 57 -3.88 -5.39 -5.45
N PHE A 58 -3.60 -4.26 -6.10
CA PHE A 58 -4.13 -3.92 -7.42
C PHE A 58 -3.14 -4.15 -8.56
N PHE A 59 -1.89 -3.69 -8.43
CA PHE A 59 -0.89 -3.76 -9.50
C PHE A 59 -0.10 -5.06 -9.50
N MET A 60 0.15 -5.65 -8.33
CA MET A 60 0.80 -6.97 -8.22
C MET A 60 -0.22 -8.13 -8.26
N HIS A 61 -1.45 -7.86 -8.71
CA HIS A 61 -2.49 -8.87 -8.93
C HIS A 61 -2.77 -9.83 -7.75
N LEU A 62 -2.27 -9.51 -6.54
CA LEU A 62 -2.36 -10.35 -5.34
C LEU A 62 -3.81 -10.70 -4.97
N LYS A 63 -4.77 -9.85 -5.37
CA LYS A 63 -6.21 -10.11 -5.27
C LYS A 63 -6.66 -11.40 -6.00
N TYR A 64 -6.00 -11.75 -7.09
CA TYR A 64 -6.35 -12.87 -7.97
C TYR A 64 -5.36 -14.04 -7.87
N GLU A 65 -4.31 -13.90 -7.06
CA GLU A 65 -3.35 -14.98 -6.81
C GLU A 65 -3.90 -16.00 -5.79
N GLY A 66 -3.32 -17.21 -5.80
CA GLY A 66 -3.73 -18.30 -4.92
C GLY A 66 -3.58 -17.95 -3.43
N ALA A 67 -4.41 -18.58 -2.60
CA ALA A 67 -4.47 -18.32 -1.16
C ALA A 67 -3.12 -18.46 -0.42
N LEU A 68 -2.20 -19.28 -0.96
CA LEU A 68 -0.85 -19.45 -0.42
C LEU A 68 0.01 -18.19 -0.53
N LEU A 69 0.04 -17.52 -1.70
CA LEU A 69 0.83 -16.30 -1.88
C LEU A 69 0.27 -15.15 -1.04
N LYS A 70 -1.06 -15.01 -1.03
CA LYS A 70 -1.75 -14.05 -0.16
C LYS A 70 -1.46 -14.30 1.32
N GLY A 71 -1.47 -15.57 1.77
CA GLY A 71 -1.12 -15.96 3.13
C GLY A 71 0.32 -15.61 3.49
N MET A 72 1.28 -15.93 2.61
CA MET A 72 2.70 -15.66 2.81
C MET A 72 2.98 -14.16 2.95
N VAL A 73 2.42 -13.33 2.06
CA VAL A 73 2.56 -11.86 2.13
C VAL A 73 1.92 -11.33 3.42
N PHE A 74 0.74 -11.82 3.79
CA PHE A 74 0.09 -11.41 5.03
C PHE A 74 0.90 -11.78 6.28
N THR A 75 1.49 -12.98 6.32
CA THR A 75 2.39 -13.40 7.41
C THR A 75 3.62 -12.51 7.47
N ALA A 76 4.29 -12.24 6.33
CA ALA A 76 5.45 -11.37 6.27
C ALA A 76 5.13 -9.94 6.75
N LEU A 77 4.01 -9.36 6.30
CA LEU A 77 3.55 -8.05 6.75
C LEU A 77 3.19 -8.03 8.24
N SER A 78 2.57 -9.10 8.75
CA SER A 78 2.22 -9.20 10.17
C SER A 78 3.47 -9.21 11.05
N VAL A 79 4.48 -10.00 10.68
CA VAL A 79 5.78 -10.01 11.38
C VAL A 79 6.41 -8.62 11.33
N LEU A 80 6.46 -7.98 10.16
CA LEU A 80 7.00 -6.62 10.03
C LEU A 80 6.30 -5.62 10.96
N VAL A 81 4.96 -5.63 11.01
CA VAL A 81 4.17 -4.73 11.87
C VAL A 81 4.45 -4.98 13.35
N VAL A 82 4.57 -6.24 13.78
CA VAL A 82 4.92 -6.59 15.16
C VAL A 82 6.30 -6.03 15.51
N PHE A 83 7.32 -6.24 14.67
CA PHE A 83 8.67 -5.75 14.91
C PHE A 83 8.73 -4.22 14.96
N ILE A 84 8.07 -3.53 14.02
CA ILE A 84 7.98 -2.06 14.04
C ILE A 84 7.29 -1.60 15.33
N SER A 85 6.18 -2.22 15.73
CA SER A 85 5.46 -1.84 16.95
C SER A 85 6.35 -2.00 18.18
N LEU A 86 7.01 -3.15 18.34
CA LEU A 86 7.95 -3.40 19.44
C LEU A 86 9.08 -2.38 19.47
N LEU A 87 9.65 -2.02 18.32
CA LEU A 87 10.70 -1.01 18.22
C LEU A 87 10.21 0.37 18.68
N PHE A 88 8.99 0.78 18.30
CA PHE A 88 8.40 2.04 18.75
C PHE A 88 8.06 2.05 20.24
N LEU A 89 7.60 0.93 20.79
CA LEU A 89 7.40 0.77 22.23
C LEU A 89 8.74 0.92 22.97
N ASP A 90 9.78 0.22 22.54
CA ASP A 90 11.13 0.31 23.10
C ASP A 90 11.67 1.75 23.12
N ILE A 91 11.50 2.48 22.02
CA ILE A 91 11.86 3.91 21.91
C ILE A 91 11.06 4.80 22.89
N SER A 92 9.83 4.44 23.23
CA SER A 92 9.02 5.22 24.19
C SER A 92 9.32 4.90 25.65
N PHE A 93 9.87 3.71 25.93
CA PHE A 93 10.19 3.26 27.30
C PHE A 93 11.65 3.55 27.71
N ARG A 94 12.48 4.11 26.82
CA ARG A 94 13.80 4.68 27.15
C ARG A 94 13.69 6.14 27.55
#